data_AF-A0A9W6LFI3-F1
#
_entry.id   AF-A0A9W6LFI3-F1
#
_cell.length_a   1.000
_cell.length_b   1.000
_cell.length_c   1.000
_cell.angle_alpha   90.00
_cell.angle_beta   90.00
_cell.angle_gamma   90.00
#
_symmetry.space_group_name_H-M   'P 1'
#
loop_
_entity.id
_entity.type
_entity.pdbx_description
1 polymer ?
#
loop_
_entity_poly.entity_id
_entity_poly.type
_entity_poly.pdbx_seq_one_letter_code
_entity_poly.pdbx_strand_id
1 'polypeptide(L)'
;MASIDEALNLINANIEAVNDLQGQVEATKAQTEELLGQVQALGIEAASNALNVGKEQLEEGSAMAAALRSKLEEARSSVEVAKHA
;
A
#
# COMPACT_ATOMS: atom_id res chain seq x y z
N MET A 1 -3.97 -4.76 -29.05
CA MET A 1 -2.67 -4.54 -28.39
C MET A 1 -2.69 -3.12 -27.89
N ALA A 2 -2.46 -2.88 -26.60
CA ALA A 2 -2.29 -1.52 -26.10
C ALA A 2 -1.04 -0.92 -26.74
N SER A 3 -1.11 0.35 -27.13
CA SER A 3 0.08 1.08 -27.58
C SER A 3 1.08 1.25 -26.43
N ILE A 4 2.34 1.50 -26.76
CA ILE A 4 3.40 1.77 -25.76
C ILE A 4 3.01 2.96 -24.85
N ASP A 5 2.38 3.99 -25.43
CA ASP A 5 1.90 5.15 -24.68
C ASP A 5 0.74 4.82 -23.73
N GLU A 6 -0.21 3.99 -24.18
CA GLU A 6 -1.28 3.49 -23.32
C GLU A 6 -0.72 2.65 -22.16
N ALA A 7 0.29 1.82 -22.41
CA ALA A 7 0.95 1.04 -21.37
C ALA A 7 1.64 1.93 -20.32
N LEU A 8 2.35 2.98 -20.74
CA LEU A 8 2.96 3.95 -19.82
C LEU A 8 1.93 4.68 -18.98
N ASN A 9 0.83 5.13 -19.59
CA ASN A 9 -0.25 5.81 -18.88
C ASN A 9 -0.89 4.90 -17.83
N LEU A 10 -1.14 3.63 -18.16
CA LEU A 10 -1.69 2.64 -17.22
C LEU A 10 -0.72 2.35 -16.06
N ILE A 11 0.58 2.23 -16.34
CA ILE A 11 1.59 2.01 -15.29
C ILE A 11 1.67 3.21 -14.36
N ASN A 12 1.66 4.45 -14.89
CA ASN A 12 1.66 5.66 -14.08
C ASN A 12 0.41 5.76 -13.20
N ALA A 13 -0.77 5.48 -13.75
CA ALA A 13 -2.02 5.46 -12.98
C ALA A 13 -1.98 4.41 -11.86
N ASN A 14 -1.38 3.24 -12.10
CA ASN A 14 -1.22 2.22 -11.07
C ASN A 14 -0.21 2.64 -9.99
N ILE A 15 0.85 3.36 -10.34
CA ILE A 15 1.80 3.91 -9.35
C ILE A 15 1.10 4.92 -8.44
N GLU A 16 0.31 5.83 -9.01
CA GLU A 16 -0.50 6.79 -8.24
C GLU A 16 -1.48 6.07 -7.31
N ALA A 17 -2.23 5.09 -7.82
CA ALA A 17 -3.16 4.31 -7.01
C ALA A 17 -2.48 3.56 -5.86
N VAL A 18 -1.27 3.03 -6.07
CA VAL A 18 -0.50 2.36 -5.01
C VAL A 18 0.01 3.37 -3.96
N ASN A 19 0.41 4.57 -4.37
CA ASN A 19 0.80 5.62 -3.43
C ASN A 19 -0.40 6.07 -2.57
N ASP A 20 -1.58 6.23 -3.17
CA ASP A 20 -2.81 6.57 -2.44
C ASP A 20 -3.17 5.46 -1.44
N LEU A 21 -3.06 4.19 -1.85
CA LEU A 21 -3.26 3.05 -0.95
C LEU A 21 -2.26 3.04 0.21
N GLN A 22 -0.98 3.37 -0.04
CA GLN A 22 0.01 3.50 1.04
C GLN A 22 -0.39 4.58 2.05
N GLY A 23 -0.82 5.76 1.58
CA GLY A 23 -1.30 6.81 2.46
C GLY A 23 -2.51 6.39 3.30
N GLN A 24 -3.45 5.65 2.70
CA GLN A 24 -4.61 5.11 3.42
C GLN A 24 -4.22 4.06 4.49
N VAL A 25 -3.26 3.19 4.18
CA VAL A 25 -2.74 2.19 5.13
C VAL A 25 -2.07 2.89 6.31
N GLU A 26 -1.23 3.90 6.07
CA GLU A 26 -0.58 4.68 7.14
C GLU A 26 -1.60 5.39 8.04
N ALA A 27 -2.62 6.03 7.45
CA ALA A 27 -3.69 6.65 8.21
C ALA A 27 -4.46 5.63 9.08
N THR A 28 -4.74 4.45 8.53
CA THR A 28 -5.45 3.37 9.25
C THR A 28 -4.59 2.78 10.37
N LYS A 29 -3.26 2.67 10.17
CA LYS A 29 -2.33 2.26 11.23
C LYS A 29 -2.36 3.22 12.41
N ALA A 30 -2.30 4.53 12.15
CA ALA A 30 -2.36 5.54 13.19
C ALA A 30 -3.67 5.46 14.00
N GLN A 31 -4.80 5.30 13.32
CA GLN A 31 -6.11 5.11 13.98
C GLN A 31 -6.17 3.81 14.81
N THR A 32 -5.57 2.74 14.31
CA THR A 32 -5.50 1.45 15.01
C THR A 32 -4.65 1.55 16.28
N GLU A 33 -3.54 2.28 16.24
CA GLU A 33 -2.69 2.54 17.42
C GLU A 33 -3.41 3.36 18.48
N GLU A 34 -4.14 4.40 18.06
CA GLU A 34 -4.97 5.19 18.97
C GLU A 34 -6.04 4.33 19.65
N LEU A 35 -6.78 3.55 18.85
CA LEU A 35 -7.84 2.69 19.35
C LEU A 35 -7.30 1.59 20.27
N LEU A 36 -6.14 1.02 19.95
CA LEU A 36 -5.46 0.02 20.79
C LEU A 36 -5.14 0.62 22.18
N GLY A 37 -4.62 1.85 22.23
CA GLY A 37 -4.36 2.54 23.50
C GLY A 37 -5.64 2.73 24.33
N GLN A 38 -6.74 3.14 23.69
CA GLN A 38 -8.03 3.32 24.36
C GLN A 38 -8.58 1.98 24.91
N VAL A 39 -8.51 0.91 24.11
CA VAL A 39 -9.03 -0.41 24.47
C VAL A 39 -8.19 -1.07 25.57
N GLN A 40 -6.86 -0.89 25.54
CA GLN A 40 -5.97 -1.32 26.60
C GLN A 40 -6.25 -0.58 27.92
N ALA A 41 -6.51 0.73 27.87
CA ALA A 41 -6.90 1.51 29.05
C ALA A 41 -8.23 1.05 29.67
N LEU A 42 -9.14 0.53 28.85
CA LEU A 42 -10.43 -0.06 29.29
C LEU A 42 -10.30 -1.51 29.76
N GLY A 43 -9.15 -2.15 29.61
CA GLY A 43 -8.91 -3.55 30.02
C GLY A 43 -9.63 -4.59 29.15
N ILE A 44 -9.97 -4.25 27.91
CA ILE A 44 -10.71 -5.15 27.00
C ILE A 44 -9.70 -5.97 26.19
N GLU A 45 -9.31 -7.13 26.72
CA GLU A 45 -8.27 -7.99 26.13
C GLU A 45 -8.62 -8.50 24.73
N ALA A 46 -9.86 -8.95 24.52
CA ALA A 46 -10.27 -9.52 23.22
C ALA A 46 -10.17 -8.50 22.08
N ALA A 47 -10.59 -7.26 22.33
CA ALA A 47 -10.49 -6.18 21.34
C ALA A 47 -9.03 -5.73 21.15
N SER A 48 -8.21 -5.72 22.21
CA SER A 48 -6.77 -5.41 22.10
C SER A 48 -6.05 -6.43 21.22
N ASN A 49 -6.34 -7.73 21.40
CA ASN A 49 -5.76 -8.79 20.58
C ASN A 49 -6.20 -8.69 19.11
N ALA A 50 -7.47 -8.40 18.85
CA ALA A 50 -7.96 -8.19 17.48
C ALA A 50 -7.29 -6.99 16.80
N LEU A 51 -7.05 -5.90 17.53
CA LEU A 51 -6.37 -4.71 17.01
C LEU A 51 -4.88 -4.97 16.73
N ASN A 52 -4.21 -5.78 17.55
CA ASN A 52 -2.83 -6.19 17.28
C ASN A 52 -2.74 -7.00 15.98
N VAL A 53 -3.63 -7.96 15.77
CA VAL A 53 -3.70 -8.72 14.50
C VAL A 53 -3.98 -7.79 13.32
N GLY A 54 -4.91 -6.84 13.47
CA GLY A 54 -5.19 -5.84 12.43
C GLY A 54 -3.95 -4.98 12.10
N LYS A 55 -3.17 -4.60 13.12
CA LYS A 55 -1.92 -3.86 12.94
C LYS A 55 -0.88 -4.67 12.16
N GLU A 56 -0.71 -5.95 12.47
CA GLU A 56 0.19 -6.86 11.73
C GLU A 56 -0.23 -6.96 10.26
N GLN A 57 -1.53 -7.13 9.99
CA GLN A 57 -2.05 -7.18 8.62
C GLN A 57 -1.83 -5.86 7.85
N LEU A 58 -1.94 -4.71 8.51
CA LEU A 58 -1.64 -3.41 7.91
C LEU A 58 -0.14 -3.26 7.61
N GLU A 59 0.75 -3.82 8.44
CA GLU A 59 2.19 -3.86 8.19
C GLU A 59 2.55 -4.72 6.98
N GLU A 60 1.96 -5.91 6.89
CA GLU A 60 2.09 -6.77 5.72
C GLU A 60 1.57 -6.08 4.46
N GLY A 61 0.39 -5.46 4.53
CA GLY A 61 -0.20 -4.72 3.42
C GLY A 61 0.67 -3.55 2.95
N SER A 62 1.27 -2.80 3.89
CA SER A 62 2.22 -1.73 3.59
C SER A 62 3.46 -2.26 2.84
N ALA A 63 4.03 -3.37 3.32
CA ALA A 63 5.18 -4.01 2.67
C ALA A 63 4.84 -4.51 1.26
N MET A 64 3.65 -5.10 1.07
CA MET A 64 3.19 -5.54 -0.25
C MET A 64 2.98 -4.37 -1.21
N ALA A 65 2.41 -3.26 -0.73
CA ALA A 65 2.23 -2.05 -1.54
C ALA A 65 3.59 -1.47 -1.99
N ALA A 66 4.58 -1.43 -1.09
CA ALA A 66 5.94 -0.99 -1.42
C ALA A 66 6.59 -1.90 -2.48
N ALA A 67 6.46 -3.22 -2.34
CA ALA A 67 6.96 -4.17 -3.31
C ALA A 67 6.28 -4.04 -4.68
N LEU A 68 4.96 -3.80 -4.70
CA LEU A 68 4.20 -3.57 -5.93
C LEU A 68 4.64 -2.28 -6.62
N ARG A 69 4.85 -1.19 -5.86
CA ARG A 69 5.35 0.08 -6.41
C ARG A 69 6.70 -0.11 -7.10
N SER A 70 7.65 -0.80 -6.46
CA SER A 70 8.96 -1.11 -7.05
C SER A 70 8.82 -1.85 -8.38
N LYS A 71 7.95 -2.86 -8.45
CA LYS A 71 7.71 -3.61 -9.70
C LYS A 71 7.09 -2.75 -10.80
N LEU A 72 6.19 -1.83 -10.44
CA LEU A 72 5.61 -0.89 -11.41
C LEU A 72 6.65 0.10 -11.94
N GLU A 73 7.56 0.58 -11.09
CA GLU A 73 8.68 1.44 -11.50
C GLU A 73 9.63 0.70 -12.46
N GLU A 74 9.96 -0.56 -12.17
CA GLU A 74 10.76 -1.42 -13.06
C GLU A 74 10.07 -1.67 -14.41
N ALA A 75 8.75 -1.95 -14.38
CA ALA A 75 7.94 -2.14 -15.58
C ALA A 75 7.89 -0.86 -16.42
N ARG A 76 7.69 0.30 -15.78
CA ARG A 76 7.70 1.61 -16.44
C ARG A 76 9.02 1.85 -17.16
N SER A 77 10.14 1.65 -16.47
CA SER A 77 11.48 1.81 -17.04
C SER A 77 11.69 0.91 -18.27
N SER A 78 11.25 -0.34 -18.19
CA SER A 78 11.32 -1.29 -19.31
C SER A 78 10.49 -0.84 -20.53
N VAL A 79 9.30 -0.29 -20.29
CA VAL A 79 8.43 0.22 -21.36
C VAL A 79 9.00 1.53 -21.95
N GLU A 80 9.57 2.41 -21.13
CA GLU A 80 10.27 3.62 -21.60
C GLU A 80 11.44 3.26 -22.53
N VAL A 81 12.25 2.25 -22.16
CA VAL A 81 13.32 1.75 -23.04
C VAL A 81 12.75 1.25 -24.37
N ALA A 82 11.68 0.45 -24.33
CA ALA A 82 11.05 -0.07 -25.55
C ALA A 82 10.43 1.03 -26.44
N LYS A 83 10.02 2.16 -25.87
CA LYS A 83 9.52 3.32 -26.63
C LYS A 83 10.61 4.01 -27.44
N HIS A 84 11.86 3.96 -26.94
CA HIS A 84 13.02 4.66 -27.50
C HIS A 84 13.96 3.75 -28.30
N ALA A 85 13.68 2.45 -28.36
CA ALA A 85 14.38 1.45 -29.19
C ALA A 85 13.79 1.36 -30.60
#